data_AF-A0A6C0F5W7-F1
#
_entry.id   AF-A0A6C0F5W7-F1
#
_cell.length_a   1.000
_cell.length_b   1.000
_cell.length_c   1.000
_cell.angle_alpha   90.00
_cell.angle_beta   90.00
_cell.angle_gamma   90.00
#
_symmetry.space_group_name_H-M   'P 1'
#
loop_
_entity.id
_entity.type
_entity.pdbx_description
1 polymer ?
#
loop_
_entity_poly.entity_id
_entity_poly.type
_entity_poly.pdbx_seq_one_letter_code
_entity_poly.pdbx_strand_id
1 'polypeptide(L)'
;MTSYKKRNKHKKGGRATIKTRPNCNPAVVGHTVSDKSCLTKPLLSGINFGGNQSIRDVMKECDGDDVCVIGKIPDAELKEKIKNEAFVPKQPAEWSLNINEWLSDTDIVNVINQYMDGYKDFQFLGPSYIDFDYVEDGTCVEESLCKFSLSEYIKKGKTKIGIILNLDDHTKSGSHWVSLFIDVKRRFMFYFDSAGESIPKEVGVLIARIKQQAKQLHMRFRVYENSPFEHQYGGTECGMYSLFFLITMLTNKYEDKPFKNTKHIVNFFKRYRIPDKYMEKMRYEYFYS
;
A
#
# COMPACT_ATOMS: atom_id res chain seq x y z
N MET A 1 20.04 48.15 41.65
CA MET A 1 19.29 46.88 41.81
C MET A 1 17.99 47.04 41.01
N THR A 2 17.63 46.31 39.96
CA THR A 2 18.16 45.08 39.35
C THR A 2 17.60 45.03 37.92
N SER A 3 18.47 44.97 36.91
CA SER A 3 18.09 44.84 35.50
C SER A 3 17.58 43.42 35.22
N TYR A 4 16.33 43.28 34.78
CA TYR A 4 15.76 42.00 34.35
C TYR A 4 16.27 41.65 32.94
N LYS A 5 17.37 40.89 32.88
CA LYS A 5 17.82 40.22 31.64
C LYS A 5 16.89 39.03 31.33
N LYS A 6 16.04 39.15 30.30
CA LYS A 6 15.35 38.01 29.68
C LYS A 6 16.39 37.11 29.01
N ARG A 7 16.67 35.95 29.60
CA ARG A 7 17.44 34.86 28.98
C ARG A 7 16.54 34.15 27.96
N ASN A 8 16.76 34.40 26.68
CA ASN A 8 16.28 33.56 25.59
C ASN A 8 16.95 32.18 25.69
N LYS A 9 16.23 31.19 26.22
CA LYS A 9 16.59 29.78 26.05
C LYS A 9 16.01 29.31 24.72
N HIS A 10 16.81 29.37 23.66
CA HIS A 10 16.59 28.53 22.49
C HIS A 10 16.63 27.06 22.93
N LYS A 11 15.46 26.45 23.14
CA LYS A 11 15.36 24.99 23.17
C LYS A 11 15.52 24.52 21.73
N LYS A 12 16.75 24.16 21.35
CA LYS A 12 16.99 23.26 20.21
C LYS A 12 16.39 21.90 20.59
N GLY A 13 15.11 21.73 20.33
CA GLY A 13 14.45 20.43 20.41
C GLY A 13 14.83 19.63 19.17
N GLY A 14 16.02 19.04 19.16
CA GLY A 14 16.27 17.90 18.29
C GLY A 14 15.32 16.80 18.76
N ARG A 15 14.27 16.51 17.98
CA ARG A 15 13.50 15.28 18.15
C ARG A 15 14.52 14.16 17.99
N ALA A 16 14.84 13.45 19.08
CA ALA A 16 15.44 12.15 18.95
C ALA A 16 14.51 11.34 18.04
N THR A 17 14.99 10.99 16.85
CA THR A 17 14.33 10.00 16.00
C THR A 17 14.31 8.72 16.81
N ILE A 18 13.16 8.41 17.40
CA ILE A 18 12.89 7.07 17.91
C ILE A 18 13.08 6.20 16.67
N LYS A 19 14.15 5.41 16.62
CA LYS A 19 14.30 4.37 15.60
C LYS A 19 13.18 3.37 15.85
N THR A 20 12.04 3.61 15.23
CA THR A 20 10.91 2.70 15.26
C THR A 20 11.32 1.48 14.45
N ARG A 21 11.16 0.30 15.03
CA ARG A 21 11.34 -0.97 14.33
C ARG A 21 10.53 -0.93 13.02
N PRO A 22 11.12 -1.30 11.87
CA PRO A 22 10.35 -1.40 10.62
C PRO A 22 9.16 -2.35 10.79
N ASN A 23 8.04 -1.98 10.19
CA ASN A 23 6.91 -2.90 10.08
C ASN A 23 7.24 -4.08 9.17
N CYS A 24 6.61 -5.22 9.43
CA CYS A 24 6.85 -6.42 8.65
C CYS A 24 6.20 -6.33 7.27
N ASN A 25 6.85 -6.92 6.28
CA ASN A 25 6.25 -7.20 4.99
C ASN A 25 4.93 -8.00 5.21
N PRO A 26 3.78 -7.57 4.68
CA PRO A 26 2.51 -8.27 4.87
C PRO A 26 2.53 -9.73 4.39
N ALA A 27 3.43 -10.12 3.48
CA ALA A 27 3.58 -11.49 3.02
C ALA A 27 4.20 -12.44 4.05
N VAL A 28 4.94 -11.93 5.04
CA VAL A 28 5.58 -12.76 6.07
C VAL A 28 4.71 -12.95 7.32
N VAL A 29 3.64 -12.15 7.46
CA VAL A 29 2.79 -12.16 8.65
C VAL A 29 2.14 -13.53 8.84
N GLY A 30 2.29 -14.11 10.04
CA GLY A 30 1.84 -15.47 10.37
C GLY A 30 2.83 -16.59 9.99
N HIS A 31 3.96 -16.25 9.39
CA HIS A 31 5.04 -17.18 9.03
C HIS A 31 6.38 -16.85 9.71
N THR A 32 6.36 -15.89 10.63
CA THR A 32 7.56 -15.37 11.32
C THR A 32 8.03 -16.32 12.41
N VAL A 33 9.29 -16.18 12.82
CA VAL A 33 9.90 -17.00 13.89
C VAL A 33 9.36 -16.68 15.28
N SER A 34 8.73 -15.51 15.46
CA SER A 34 7.98 -15.10 16.65
C SER A 34 7.04 -13.94 16.33
N ASP A 35 6.04 -13.70 17.19
CA ASP A 35 5.07 -12.60 17.04
C ASP A 35 5.71 -11.20 17.02
N LYS A 36 6.93 -11.08 17.56
CA LYS A 36 7.67 -9.83 17.56
C LYS A 36 8.59 -9.68 16.35
N SER A 37 8.87 -10.75 15.59
CA SER A 37 9.84 -10.75 14.50
C SER A 37 9.15 -10.71 13.13
N CYS A 38 9.80 -10.11 12.14
CA CYS A 38 9.47 -10.16 10.73
C CYS A 38 10.29 -11.23 9.98
N LEU A 39 11.29 -11.83 10.62
CA LEU A 39 12.10 -12.88 10.02
C LEU A 39 11.35 -14.20 10.00
N THR A 40 11.51 -14.95 8.92
CA THR A 40 10.91 -16.28 8.73
C THR A 40 12.01 -17.35 8.70
N LYS A 41 11.64 -18.61 8.93
CA LYS A 41 12.62 -19.71 8.81
C LYS A 41 13.26 -19.79 7.42
N PRO A 42 12.52 -19.62 6.30
CA PRO A 42 13.12 -19.54 4.96
C PRO A 42 14.15 -18.43 4.80
N LEU A 43 13.85 -17.21 5.27
CA LEU A 43 14.79 -16.07 5.18
C LEU A 43 16.10 -16.34 5.90
N LEU A 44 16.02 -17.11 6.98
CA LEU A 44 17.12 -17.41 7.88
C LEU A 44 17.89 -18.69 7.51
N SER A 45 17.40 -19.45 6.53
CA SER A 45 17.95 -20.74 6.14
C SER A 45 19.29 -20.57 5.42
N GLY A 46 20.33 -21.25 5.91
CA GLY A 46 21.65 -21.28 5.26
C GLY A 46 22.47 -19.99 5.41
N ILE A 47 22.05 -19.04 6.25
CA ILE A 47 22.84 -17.84 6.53
C ILE A 47 24.11 -18.21 7.29
N ASN A 48 25.25 -17.74 6.80
CA ASN A 48 26.52 -17.74 7.51
C ASN A 48 26.74 -16.37 8.16
N PHE A 49 26.69 -16.29 9.49
CA PHE A 49 26.91 -15.06 10.25
C PHE A 49 28.40 -14.74 10.49
N GLY A 50 29.31 -15.57 9.99
CA GLY A 50 30.74 -15.48 10.27
C GLY A 50 31.13 -16.24 11.54
N GLY A 51 32.25 -16.96 11.49
CA GLY A 51 32.68 -17.84 12.59
C GLY A 51 31.77 -19.04 12.82
N ASN A 52 31.83 -19.63 14.02
CA ASN A 52 30.97 -20.77 14.44
C ASN A 52 29.66 -20.32 15.11
N GLN A 53 29.19 -19.08 14.87
CA GLN A 53 27.96 -18.59 15.48
C GLN A 53 26.73 -19.23 14.83
N SER A 54 25.89 -19.87 15.65
CA SER A 54 24.59 -20.35 15.18
C SER A 54 23.58 -19.21 15.15
N ILE A 55 22.53 -19.38 14.36
CA ILE A 55 21.44 -18.41 14.32
C ILE A 55 20.79 -18.19 15.70
N ARG A 56 20.73 -19.22 16.54
CA ARG A 56 20.17 -19.11 17.89
C ARG A 56 21.02 -18.19 18.77
N ASP A 57 22.34 -18.22 18.59
CA ASP A 57 23.26 -17.35 19.32
C ASP A 57 23.05 -15.90 18.91
N VAL A 58 22.96 -15.64 17.61
CA VAL A 58 22.71 -14.29 17.07
C VAL A 58 21.35 -13.75 17.50
N MET A 59 20.29 -14.57 17.44
CA MET A 59 18.95 -14.15 17.89
C MET A 59 18.93 -13.79 19.38
N LYS A 60 19.69 -14.53 20.21
CA LYS A 60 19.82 -14.25 21.64
C LYS A 60 20.64 -13.00 21.91
N GLU A 61 21.75 -12.81 21.19
CA GLU A 61 22.59 -11.61 21.29
C GLU A 61 21.81 -10.34 20.92
N CYS A 62 20.96 -10.44 19.90
CA CYS A 62 20.14 -9.34 19.40
C CYS A 62 18.80 -9.17 20.13
N ASP A 63 18.51 -9.96 21.17
CA ASP A 63 17.22 -9.93 21.91
C ASP A 63 15.98 -9.93 20.99
N GLY A 64 16.05 -10.66 19.87
CA GLY A 64 14.97 -10.71 18.88
C GLY A 64 14.74 -9.43 18.05
N ASP A 65 15.66 -8.47 18.05
CA ASP A 65 15.67 -7.34 17.12
C ASP A 65 16.17 -7.79 15.74
N ASP A 66 15.25 -7.82 14.76
CA ASP A 66 15.57 -8.27 13.40
C ASP A 66 16.60 -7.36 12.73
N VAL A 67 16.61 -6.06 13.03
CA VAL A 67 17.58 -5.12 12.45
C VAL A 67 18.99 -5.47 12.92
N CYS A 68 19.14 -5.82 14.20
CA CYS A 68 20.38 -6.35 14.75
C CYS A 68 20.77 -7.68 14.08
N VAL A 69 19.85 -8.66 14.01
CA VAL A 69 20.12 -9.99 13.43
C VAL A 69 20.59 -9.85 11.98
N ILE A 70 19.85 -9.09 11.16
CA ILE A 70 20.21 -8.81 9.77
C ILE A 70 21.54 -8.05 9.70
N GLY A 71 21.79 -7.12 10.63
CA GLY A 71 23.03 -6.35 10.72
C GLY A 71 24.29 -7.21 10.88
N LYS A 72 24.17 -8.38 11.53
CA LYS A 72 25.26 -9.35 11.74
C LYS A 72 25.61 -10.19 10.52
N ILE A 73 24.80 -10.15 9.46
CA ILE A 73 25.10 -10.86 8.21
C ILE A 73 26.30 -10.19 7.52
N PRO A 74 27.40 -10.91 7.23
CA PRO A 74 28.57 -10.32 6.56
C PRO A 74 28.30 -9.94 5.10
N ASP A 75 27.54 -10.78 4.40
CA ASP A 75 27.16 -10.58 3.00
C ASP A 75 26.17 -9.40 2.88
N ALA A 76 26.60 -8.34 2.19
CA ALA A 76 25.82 -7.12 2.01
C ALA A 76 24.62 -7.30 1.08
N GLU A 77 24.74 -8.14 0.04
CA GLU A 77 23.65 -8.39 -0.91
C GLU A 77 22.56 -9.23 -0.25
N LEU A 78 22.96 -10.30 0.45
CA LEU A 78 22.04 -11.12 1.24
C LEU A 78 21.34 -10.30 2.32
N LYS A 79 22.05 -9.38 2.96
CA LYS A 79 21.50 -8.46 3.96
C LYS A 79 20.39 -7.59 3.38
N GLU A 80 20.63 -6.92 2.26
CA GLU A 80 19.61 -6.07 1.65
C GLU A 80 18.44 -6.89 1.10
N LYS A 81 18.70 -8.08 0.53
CA LYS A 81 17.65 -9.02 0.12
C LYS A 81 16.73 -9.38 1.29
N ILE A 82 17.28 -9.80 2.42
CA ILE A 82 16.49 -10.17 3.60
C ILE A 82 15.70 -8.98 4.13
N LYS A 83 16.25 -7.75 4.14
CA LYS A 83 15.49 -6.56 4.55
C LYS A 83 14.28 -6.33 3.65
N ASN A 84 14.46 -6.41 2.33
CA ASN A 84 13.39 -6.17 1.36
C ASN A 84 12.28 -7.23 1.44
N GLU A 85 12.63 -8.48 1.79
CA GLU A 85 11.66 -9.56 1.98
C GLU A 85 11.00 -9.53 3.38
N ALA A 86 11.71 -9.08 4.42
CA ALA A 86 11.21 -9.08 5.80
C ALA A 86 10.38 -7.84 6.16
N PHE A 87 10.74 -6.66 5.66
CA PHE A 87 10.14 -5.38 6.09
C PHE A 87 9.28 -4.76 4.98
N VAL A 88 8.44 -3.79 5.36
CA VAL A 88 7.81 -2.87 4.40
C VAL A 88 8.87 -2.14 3.56
N PRO A 89 8.57 -1.51 2.42
CA PRO A 89 9.57 -0.81 1.61
C PRO A 89 10.26 0.35 2.35
N LYS A 90 11.49 0.70 1.93
CA LYS A 90 12.12 1.94 2.38
C LYS A 90 11.30 3.12 1.89
N GLN A 91 11.20 4.17 2.69
CA GLN A 91 10.57 5.41 2.29
C GLN A 91 11.35 6.07 1.13
N PRO A 92 10.67 6.88 0.29
CA PRO A 92 11.33 7.70 -0.72
C PRO A 92 12.41 8.60 -0.11
N ALA A 93 13.55 8.76 -0.80
CA ALA A 93 14.65 9.58 -0.31
C ALA A 93 14.22 11.05 -0.05
N GLU A 94 13.32 11.56 -0.89
CA GLU A 94 12.76 12.92 -0.83
C GLU A 94 12.07 13.20 0.53
N TRP A 95 11.52 12.16 1.18
CA TRP A 95 10.82 12.31 2.47
C TRP A 95 11.73 12.69 3.63
N SER A 96 13.04 12.53 3.47
CA SER A 96 14.01 13.07 4.42
C SER A 96 13.95 14.60 4.52
N LEU A 97 13.51 15.28 3.46
CA LEU A 97 13.33 16.72 3.39
C LEU A 97 11.87 17.12 3.65
N ASN A 98 10.93 16.44 3.01
CA ASN A 98 9.50 16.69 3.15
C ASN A 98 8.72 15.37 3.13
N ILE A 99 8.22 14.95 4.30
CA ILE A 99 7.48 13.68 4.39
C ILE A 99 6.15 13.68 3.62
N ASN A 100 5.63 14.86 3.27
CA ASN A 100 4.38 15.00 2.54
C ASN A 100 4.60 15.11 1.03
N GLU A 101 5.75 14.70 0.48
CA GLU A 101 5.88 14.56 -0.98
C GLU A 101 4.89 13.51 -1.52
N TRP A 102 4.50 13.70 -2.78
CA TRP A 102 3.60 12.79 -3.49
C TRP A 102 4.25 11.42 -3.67
N LEU A 103 3.43 10.37 -3.71
CA LEU A 103 3.91 9.04 -4.08
C LEU A 103 4.15 8.98 -5.59
N SER A 104 5.28 8.38 -5.96
CA SER A 104 5.56 7.94 -7.32
C SER A 104 4.93 6.57 -7.60
N ASP A 105 4.91 6.17 -8.87
CA ASP A 105 4.46 4.86 -9.29
C ASP A 105 5.26 3.74 -8.62
N THR A 106 6.57 3.94 -8.49
CA THR A 106 7.48 2.97 -7.86
C THR A 106 7.15 2.78 -6.39
N ASP A 107 6.78 3.85 -5.68
CA ASP A 107 6.41 3.77 -4.26
C ASP A 107 5.13 2.96 -4.07
N ILE A 108 4.13 3.19 -4.94
CA ILE A 108 2.87 2.45 -4.94
C ILE A 108 3.10 0.97 -5.24
N VAL A 109 3.86 0.67 -6.30
CA VAL A 109 4.17 -0.71 -6.71
C VAL A 109 4.92 -1.46 -5.62
N ASN A 110 5.93 -0.84 -5.01
CA ASN A 110 6.72 -1.47 -3.95
C ASN A 110 5.86 -1.90 -2.76
N VAL A 111 4.90 -1.07 -2.34
CA VAL A 111 3.95 -1.42 -1.28
C VAL A 111 3.01 -2.54 -1.74
N ILE A 112 2.34 -2.36 -2.88
CA ILE A 112 1.29 -3.29 -3.31
C ILE A 112 1.82 -4.68 -3.68
N ASN A 113 3.04 -4.79 -4.21
CA ASN A 113 3.65 -6.08 -4.51
C ASN A 113 3.75 -6.98 -3.28
N GLN A 114 4.11 -6.41 -2.12
CA GLN A 114 4.14 -7.16 -0.87
C GLN A 114 2.75 -7.69 -0.47
N TYR A 115 1.69 -6.92 -0.71
CA TYR A 115 0.32 -7.38 -0.51
C TYR A 115 -0.10 -8.44 -1.54
N MET A 116 0.34 -8.34 -2.80
CA MET A 116 0.11 -9.42 -3.78
C MET A 116 0.78 -10.73 -3.36
N ASP A 117 1.97 -10.64 -2.76
CA ASP A 117 2.66 -11.80 -2.23
C ASP A 117 1.95 -12.42 -1.02
N GLY A 118 1.42 -11.61 -0.11
CA GLY A 118 0.65 -12.10 1.05
C GLY A 118 -0.75 -12.61 0.69
N TYR A 119 -1.39 -12.04 -0.32
CA TYR A 119 -2.77 -12.34 -0.68
C TYR A 119 -2.82 -12.96 -2.07
N LYS A 120 -2.64 -14.28 -2.15
CA LYS A 120 -2.54 -14.99 -3.44
C LYS A 120 -3.80 -14.87 -4.33
N ASP A 121 -4.97 -14.58 -3.75
CA ASP A 121 -6.21 -14.32 -4.48
C ASP A 121 -6.39 -12.86 -4.93
N PHE A 122 -5.40 -12.00 -4.67
CA PHE A 122 -5.34 -10.60 -5.09
C PHE A 122 -4.47 -10.41 -6.34
N GLN A 123 -4.87 -9.45 -7.16
CA GLN A 123 -4.13 -8.95 -8.32
C GLN A 123 -4.21 -7.42 -8.34
N PHE A 124 -3.08 -6.77 -8.55
CA PHE A 124 -3.03 -5.34 -8.81
C PHE A 124 -2.83 -5.08 -10.31
N LEU A 125 -3.50 -4.06 -10.85
CA LEU A 125 -3.35 -3.58 -12.22
C LEU A 125 -3.08 -2.07 -12.16
N GLY A 126 -1.87 -1.65 -12.50
CA GLY A 126 -1.41 -0.27 -12.43
C GLY A 126 -0.12 -0.09 -11.61
N PRO A 127 0.21 1.14 -11.17
CA PRO A 127 -0.48 2.39 -11.47
C PRO A 127 -0.57 2.64 -12.97
N SER A 128 -1.62 3.31 -13.41
CA SER A 128 -1.83 3.64 -14.83
C SER A 128 -2.48 5.01 -14.98
N TYR A 129 -2.64 5.50 -16.20
CA TYR A 129 -3.27 6.77 -16.54
C TYR A 129 -4.77 6.60 -16.79
N ILE A 130 -5.52 7.70 -16.77
CA ILE A 130 -6.98 7.65 -16.92
C ILE A 130 -7.40 7.14 -18.29
N ASP A 131 -6.56 7.36 -19.30
CA ASP A 131 -6.71 6.93 -20.68
C ASP A 131 -6.03 5.57 -20.95
N PHE A 132 -6.06 4.67 -19.96
CA PHE A 132 -5.48 3.33 -20.00
C PHE A 132 -5.83 2.50 -21.25
N ASP A 133 -6.97 2.75 -21.90
CA ASP A 133 -7.40 2.05 -23.13
C ASP A 133 -7.22 2.87 -24.42
N TYR A 134 -6.55 4.02 -24.35
CA TYR A 134 -6.04 4.72 -25.52
C TYR A 134 -5.01 3.83 -26.24
N VAL A 135 -5.14 3.73 -27.56
CA VAL A 135 -4.28 2.89 -28.40
C VAL A 135 -3.28 3.78 -29.13
N GLU A 136 -2.00 3.56 -28.86
CA GLU A 136 -0.87 4.17 -29.56
C GLU A 136 -0.01 3.05 -30.16
N ASP A 137 0.33 3.18 -31.45
CA ASP A 137 1.11 2.18 -32.20
C ASP A 137 0.59 0.72 -32.12
N GLY A 138 -0.73 0.57 -31.98
CA GLY A 138 -1.41 -0.74 -31.94
C GLY A 138 -1.42 -1.42 -30.57
N THR A 139 -0.92 -0.75 -29.53
CA THR A 139 -0.94 -1.19 -28.14
C THR A 139 -1.66 -0.17 -27.26
N CYS A 140 -2.34 -0.65 -26.22
CA CYS A 140 -2.98 0.25 -25.26
C CYS A 140 -1.96 0.80 -24.25
N VAL A 141 -2.20 2.00 -23.73
CA VAL A 141 -1.39 2.60 -22.64
C VAL A 141 -1.20 1.61 -21.48
N GLU A 142 -2.27 0.91 -21.09
CA GLU A 142 -2.19 -0.19 -20.13
C GLU A 142 -2.92 -1.42 -20.65
N GLU A 143 -2.11 -2.30 -21.25
CA GLU A 143 -2.54 -3.56 -21.84
C GLU A 143 -3.34 -4.44 -20.88
N SER A 144 -2.99 -4.46 -19.57
CA SER A 144 -3.70 -5.31 -18.60
C SER A 144 -5.13 -4.86 -18.33
N LEU A 145 -5.40 -3.55 -18.42
CA LEU A 145 -6.74 -2.97 -18.31
C LEU A 145 -7.48 -3.04 -19.65
N CYS A 146 -6.78 -2.79 -20.75
CA CYS A 146 -7.35 -2.85 -22.09
C CYS A 146 -7.88 -4.26 -22.44
N LYS A 147 -7.06 -5.28 -22.18
CA LYS A 147 -7.37 -6.71 -22.39
C LYS A 147 -7.95 -7.40 -21.15
N PHE A 148 -8.51 -6.62 -20.22
CA PHE A 148 -9.09 -7.15 -18.99
C PHE A 148 -10.13 -8.24 -19.26
N SER A 149 -9.93 -9.42 -18.66
CA SER A 149 -10.88 -10.53 -18.70
C SER A 149 -11.15 -11.05 -17.30
N LEU A 150 -12.35 -10.74 -16.79
CA LEU A 150 -12.86 -11.21 -15.51
C LEU A 150 -12.81 -12.75 -15.43
N SER A 151 -13.17 -13.42 -16.51
CA SER A 151 -13.16 -14.90 -16.58
C SER A 151 -11.76 -15.48 -16.41
N GLU A 152 -10.74 -14.86 -17.01
CA GLU A 152 -9.36 -15.31 -16.91
C GLU A 152 -8.78 -15.09 -15.51
N TYR A 153 -9.07 -13.95 -14.87
CA TYR A 153 -8.69 -13.72 -13.48
C TYR A 153 -9.32 -14.75 -12.53
N ILE A 154 -10.61 -15.04 -12.70
CA ILE A 154 -11.31 -16.06 -11.90
C ILE A 154 -10.67 -17.45 -12.10
N LYS A 155 -10.39 -17.85 -13.35
CA LYS A 155 -9.71 -19.12 -13.66
C LYS A 155 -8.34 -19.22 -12.98
N LYS A 156 -7.60 -18.11 -12.90
CA LYS A 156 -6.31 -18.01 -12.20
C LYS A 156 -6.43 -17.92 -10.67
N GLY A 157 -7.63 -18.02 -10.11
CA GLY A 157 -7.89 -17.91 -8.67
C GLY A 157 -7.82 -16.47 -8.13
N LYS A 158 -7.76 -15.46 -9.01
CA LYS A 158 -7.76 -14.04 -8.63
C LYS A 158 -9.20 -13.58 -8.44
N THR A 159 -9.56 -13.31 -7.19
CA THR A 159 -10.93 -12.93 -6.79
C THR A 159 -11.05 -11.54 -6.19
N LYS A 160 -9.90 -10.89 -5.94
CA LYS A 160 -9.81 -9.48 -5.60
C LYS A 160 -8.89 -8.81 -6.59
N ILE A 161 -9.32 -7.67 -7.13
CA ILE A 161 -8.53 -6.91 -8.11
C ILE A 161 -8.50 -5.47 -7.63
N GLY A 162 -7.30 -4.91 -7.48
CA GLY A 162 -7.08 -3.51 -7.14
C GLY A 162 -6.50 -2.78 -8.35
N ILE A 163 -6.93 -1.54 -8.54
CA ILE A 163 -6.49 -0.68 -9.63
C ILE A 163 -6.24 0.69 -9.02
N ILE A 164 -5.10 1.29 -9.36
CA ILE A 164 -4.79 2.70 -9.06
C ILE A 164 -4.58 3.42 -10.38
N LEU A 165 -5.26 4.54 -10.56
CA LEU A 165 -5.18 5.37 -11.75
C LEU A 165 -4.77 6.79 -11.38
N ASN A 166 -3.95 7.41 -12.21
CA ASN A 166 -3.78 8.85 -12.23
C ASN A 166 -4.89 9.46 -13.08
N LEU A 167 -5.50 10.57 -12.64
CA LEU A 167 -6.52 11.27 -13.44
C LEU A 167 -5.96 12.02 -14.65
N ASP A 168 -4.66 12.20 -14.72
CA ASP A 168 -4.01 12.69 -15.93
C ASP A 168 -3.91 11.61 -17.01
N ASP A 169 -3.82 12.04 -18.26
CA ASP A 169 -3.48 11.19 -19.39
C ASP A 169 -1.99 10.80 -19.39
N HIS A 170 -1.64 9.79 -20.18
CA HIS A 170 -0.29 9.24 -20.28
C HIS A 170 0.79 10.19 -20.81
N THR A 171 0.42 11.42 -21.24
CA THR A 171 1.36 12.43 -21.72
C THR A 171 1.76 13.45 -20.66
N LYS A 172 1.20 13.35 -19.44
CA LYS A 172 1.36 14.30 -18.35
C LYS A 172 2.09 13.72 -17.15
N SER A 173 2.56 14.61 -16.28
CA SER A 173 3.33 14.26 -15.06
C SER A 173 2.49 13.66 -13.93
N GLY A 174 1.16 13.66 -14.03
CA GLY A 174 0.25 13.16 -13.00
C GLY A 174 -0.29 14.25 -12.08
N SER A 175 -1.57 14.13 -11.69
CA SER A 175 -2.29 15.16 -10.92
C SER A 175 -3.07 14.61 -9.74
N HIS A 176 -3.60 13.38 -9.81
CA HIS A 176 -4.44 12.87 -8.74
C HIS A 176 -4.56 11.35 -8.81
N TRP A 177 -4.29 10.68 -7.69
CA TRP A 177 -4.41 9.23 -7.58
C TRP A 177 -5.80 8.82 -7.09
N VAL A 178 -6.48 7.98 -7.86
CA VAL A 178 -7.77 7.37 -7.53
C VAL A 178 -7.67 5.85 -7.56
N SER A 179 -8.61 5.16 -6.90
CA SER A 179 -8.59 3.71 -6.78
C SER A 179 -9.90 3.05 -7.19
N LEU A 180 -9.81 1.85 -7.75
CA LEU A 180 -10.95 0.96 -7.99
C LEU A 180 -10.64 -0.42 -7.40
N PHE A 181 -11.52 -0.92 -6.54
CA PHE A 181 -11.44 -2.26 -5.98
C PHE A 181 -12.58 -3.14 -6.48
N ILE A 182 -12.26 -4.35 -6.92
CA ILE A 182 -13.20 -5.34 -7.42
C ILE A 182 -13.14 -6.57 -6.52
N ASP A 183 -14.26 -6.93 -5.91
CA ASP A 183 -14.41 -8.18 -5.16
C ASP A 183 -15.37 -9.11 -5.90
N VAL A 184 -14.82 -10.14 -6.53
CA VAL A 184 -15.59 -11.12 -7.31
C VAL A 184 -16.47 -11.97 -6.40
N LYS A 185 -15.95 -12.39 -5.23
CA LYS A 185 -16.68 -13.26 -4.29
C LYS A 185 -17.89 -12.51 -3.71
N ARG A 186 -17.71 -11.26 -3.32
CA ARG A 186 -18.76 -10.39 -2.77
C ARG A 186 -19.57 -9.66 -3.85
N ARG A 187 -19.18 -9.80 -5.11
CA ARG A 187 -19.84 -9.27 -6.31
C ARG A 187 -20.08 -7.76 -6.22
N PHE A 188 -19.02 -7.01 -5.93
CA PHE A 188 -19.09 -5.55 -6.00
C PHE A 188 -17.80 -4.94 -6.54
N MET A 189 -17.94 -3.71 -7.03
CA MET A 189 -16.86 -2.79 -7.35
C MET A 189 -17.01 -1.54 -6.52
N PHE A 190 -15.90 -0.96 -6.07
CA PHE A 190 -15.89 0.28 -5.31
C PHE A 190 -14.81 1.21 -5.87
N TYR A 191 -15.25 2.29 -6.51
CA TYR A 191 -14.41 3.42 -6.90
C TYR A 191 -14.22 4.37 -5.71
N PHE A 192 -12.99 4.82 -5.51
CA PHE A 192 -12.64 5.70 -4.42
C PHE A 192 -11.77 6.85 -4.92
N ASP A 193 -12.25 8.06 -4.64
CA ASP A 193 -11.53 9.31 -4.84
C ASP A 193 -11.48 10.04 -3.50
N SER A 194 -10.28 10.31 -2.98
CA SER A 194 -10.12 10.96 -1.68
C SER A 194 -10.67 12.39 -1.64
N ALA A 195 -10.75 13.08 -2.78
CA ALA A 195 -11.36 14.41 -2.91
C ALA A 195 -12.90 14.34 -3.01
N GLY A 196 -13.49 13.14 -3.09
CA GLY A 196 -14.94 12.96 -3.11
C GLY A 196 -15.58 13.19 -4.49
N GLU A 197 -14.78 13.26 -5.55
CA GLU A 197 -15.28 13.39 -6.92
C GLU A 197 -15.95 12.10 -7.41
N SER A 198 -16.88 12.26 -8.35
CA SER A 198 -17.66 11.13 -8.90
C SER A 198 -16.85 10.36 -9.95
N ILE A 199 -17.25 9.11 -10.22
CA ILE A 199 -16.59 8.25 -11.20
C ILE A 199 -16.39 8.96 -12.56
N PRO A 200 -15.15 9.12 -13.05
CA PRO A 200 -14.88 9.71 -14.36
C PRO A 200 -15.30 8.75 -15.49
N LYS A 201 -15.46 9.30 -16.69
CA LYS A 201 -16.06 8.60 -17.84
C LYS A 201 -15.30 7.31 -18.19
N GLU A 202 -13.97 7.37 -18.20
CA GLU A 202 -13.06 6.29 -18.57
C GLU A 202 -13.18 5.12 -17.59
N VAL A 203 -13.18 5.42 -16.28
CA VAL A 203 -13.43 4.42 -15.23
C VAL A 203 -14.87 3.86 -15.35
N GLY A 204 -15.84 4.70 -15.70
CA GLY A 204 -17.21 4.28 -16.00
C GLY A 204 -17.29 3.26 -17.15
N VAL A 205 -16.51 3.46 -18.21
CA VAL A 205 -16.40 2.53 -19.35
C VAL A 205 -15.80 1.19 -18.90
N LEU A 206 -14.74 1.21 -18.09
CA LEU A 206 -14.16 0.00 -17.51
C LEU A 206 -15.19 -0.76 -16.66
N ILE A 207 -15.87 -0.08 -15.73
CA ILE A 207 -16.91 -0.67 -14.89
C ILE A 207 -18.03 -1.29 -15.73
N ALA A 208 -18.46 -0.62 -16.81
CA ALA A 208 -19.48 -1.15 -17.72
C ALA A 208 -19.00 -2.43 -18.43
N ARG A 209 -17.76 -2.45 -18.94
CA ARG A 209 -17.11 -3.61 -19.56
C ARG A 209 -17.06 -4.80 -18.58
N ILE A 210 -16.66 -4.56 -17.34
CA ILE A 210 -16.59 -5.59 -16.30
C ILE A 210 -17.98 -6.11 -15.92
N LYS A 211 -18.99 -5.24 -15.81
CA LYS A 211 -20.39 -5.66 -15.58
C LYS A 211 -20.93 -6.53 -16.72
N GLN A 212 -20.57 -6.22 -17.97
CA GLN A 212 -20.97 -7.02 -19.12
C GLN A 212 -20.34 -8.43 -19.05
N GLN A 213 -19.04 -8.52 -18.79
CA GLN A 213 -18.35 -9.81 -18.60
C GLN A 213 -18.94 -10.59 -17.41
N ALA A 214 -19.23 -9.92 -16.30
CA ALA A 214 -19.87 -10.55 -15.14
C ALA A 214 -21.26 -11.12 -15.48
N LYS A 215 -22.05 -10.41 -16.28
CA LYS A 215 -23.38 -10.89 -16.74
C LYS A 215 -23.27 -12.15 -17.57
N GLN A 216 -22.26 -12.26 -18.44
CA GLN A 216 -21.97 -13.47 -19.23
C GLN A 216 -21.60 -14.66 -18.34
N LEU A 217 -21.03 -14.39 -17.17
CA LEU A 217 -20.71 -15.39 -16.14
C LEU A 217 -21.86 -15.59 -15.11
N HIS A 218 -23.08 -15.13 -15.42
CA HIS A 218 -24.25 -15.18 -14.52
C HIS A 218 -24.06 -14.50 -13.15
N MET A 219 -23.19 -13.48 -13.09
CA MET A 219 -22.97 -12.64 -11.91
C MET A 219 -23.56 -11.25 -12.11
N ARG A 220 -23.99 -10.62 -11.01
CA ARG A 220 -24.42 -9.22 -10.98
C ARG A 220 -23.61 -8.46 -9.93
N PHE A 221 -22.86 -7.46 -10.39
CA PHE A 221 -22.03 -6.65 -9.52
C PHE A 221 -22.76 -5.40 -9.07
N ARG A 222 -22.65 -5.08 -7.78
CA ARG A 222 -23.00 -3.76 -7.25
C ARG A 222 -21.83 -2.81 -7.44
N VAL A 223 -22.12 -1.54 -7.69
CA VAL A 223 -21.09 -0.49 -7.81
C VAL A 223 -21.29 0.50 -6.68
N TYR A 224 -20.19 0.86 -6.03
CA TYR A 224 -20.13 1.87 -4.99
C TYR A 224 -19.13 2.94 -5.39
N GLU A 225 -19.36 4.15 -4.91
CA GLU A 225 -18.42 5.28 -4.92
C GLU A 225 -18.56 6.04 -3.60
N ASN A 226 -17.52 6.77 -3.19
CA ASN A 226 -17.58 7.59 -1.98
C ASN A 226 -18.15 8.98 -2.23
N SER A 227 -18.21 9.45 -3.49
CA SER A 227 -18.84 10.72 -3.85
C SER A 227 -20.25 10.88 -3.24
N PRO A 228 -20.59 12.09 -2.74
CA PRO A 228 -19.76 13.32 -2.72
C PRO A 228 -18.93 13.46 -1.43
N PHE A 229 -18.64 12.36 -0.72
CA PHE A 229 -17.98 12.40 0.59
C PHE A 229 -16.45 12.51 0.45
N GLU A 230 -15.93 13.69 0.79
CA GLU A 230 -14.50 14.03 0.74
C GLU A 230 -13.76 13.59 2.02
N HIS A 231 -12.60 12.95 1.83
CA HIS A 231 -11.70 12.55 2.90
C HIS A 231 -10.50 13.50 3.01
N GLN A 232 -9.87 13.78 1.87
CA GLN A 232 -8.64 14.56 1.76
C GLN A 232 -8.94 16.04 1.68
N TYR A 233 -8.44 16.82 2.63
CA TYR A 233 -8.48 18.29 2.57
C TYR A 233 -7.10 18.89 2.24
N GLY A 234 -6.03 18.08 2.27
CA GLY A 234 -4.69 18.47 1.87
C GLY A 234 -4.41 18.23 0.37
N GLY A 235 -3.22 18.63 -0.09
CA GLY A 235 -2.86 18.55 -1.52
C GLY A 235 -2.01 17.34 -1.93
N THR A 236 -1.57 16.49 -1.00
CA THR A 236 -0.46 15.55 -1.25
C THR A 236 -0.74 14.09 -0.93
N GLU A 237 -1.82 13.80 -0.22
CA GLU A 237 -2.05 12.47 0.35
C GLU A 237 -2.84 11.53 -0.57
N CYS A 238 -3.20 11.93 -1.80
CA CYS A 238 -4.07 11.14 -2.69
C CYS A 238 -3.51 9.74 -2.97
N GLY A 239 -2.19 9.62 -3.15
CA GLY A 239 -1.52 8.33 -3.29
C GLY A 239 -1.62 7.46 -2.02
N MET A 240 -1.43 8.07 -0.83
CA MET A 240 -1.57 7.37 0.45
C MET A 240 -3.01 6.92 0.70
N TYR A 241 -3.99 7.76 0.35
CA TYR A 241 -5.40 7.41 0.39
C TYR A 241 -5.76 6.26 -0.55
N SER A 242 -5.21 6.27 -1.77
CA SER A 242 -5.39 5.18 -2.74
C SER A 242 -4.83 3.86 -2.23
N LEU A 243 -3.60 3.86 -1.72
CA LEU A 243 -3.00 2.69 -1.05
C LEU A 243 -3.86 2.23 0.14
N PHE A 244 -4.22 3.16 1.02
CA PHE A 244 -5.01 2.86 2.21
C PHE A 244 -6.36 2.23 1.85
N PHE A 245 -7.05 2.76 0.85
CA PHE A 245 -8.30 2.20 0.38
C PHE A 245 -8.12 0.76 -0.11
N LEU A 246 -7.20 0.49 -1.03
CA LEU A 246 -6.98 -0.86 -1.56
C LEU A 246 -6.61 -1.85 -0.44
N ILE A 247 -5.69 -1.47 0.44
CA ILE A 247 -5.23 -2.31 1.56
C ILE A 247 -6.36 -2.58 2.55
N THR A 248 -7.18 -1.57 2.88
CA THR A 248 -8.33 -1.74 3.77
C THR A 248 -9.38 -2.67 3.16
N MET A 249 -9.63 -2.54 1.85
CA MET A 249 -10.56 -3.41 1.12
C MET A 249 -10.06 -4.85 1.03
N LEU A 250 -8.74 -5.03 0.83
CA LEU A 250 -8.07 -6.33 0.75
C LEU A 250 -8.05 -7.06 2.09
N THR A 251 -7.59 -6.37 3.14
CA THR A 251 -7.42 -6.93 4.49
C THR A 251 -8.76 -7.03 5.25
N ASN A 252 -9.76 -6.25 4.83
CA ASN A 252 -11.03 -6.09 5.52
C ASN A 252 -10.84 -5.65 6.99
N LYS A 253 -9.85 -4.80 7.28
CA LYS A 253 -9.51 -4.31 8.62
C LYS A 253 -9.24 -2.81 8.63
N TYR A 254 -9.50 -2.17 9.78
CA TYR A 254 -9.09 -0.82 10.13
C TYR A 254 -8.61 -0.81 11.59
N GLU A 255 -7.39 -0.34 11.86
CA GLU A 255 -6.76 -0.42 13.19
C GLU A 255 -6.87 -1.84 13.80
N ASP A 256 -6.50 -2.86 13.01
CA ASP A 256 -6.61 -4.29 13.31
C ASP A 256 -8.03 -4.83 13.60
N LYS A 257 -9.05 -3.99 13.53
CA LYS A 257 -10.44 -4.39 13.74
C LYS A 257 -11.08 -4.78 12.41
N PRO A 258 -11.62 -6.00 12.29
CA PRO A 258 -12.24 -6.44 11.05
C PRO A 258 -13.59 -5.77 10.81
N PHE A 259 -13.92 -5.49 9.55
CA PHE A 259 -15.28 -5.07 9.20
C PHE A 259 -16.25 -6.25 9.22
N LYS A 260 -17.41 -6.07 9.87
CA LYS A 260 -18.46 -7.09 10.00
C LYS A 260 -19.02 -7.62 8.67
N ASN A 261 -19.17 -6.76 7.66
CA ASN A 261 -19.76 -7.11 6.35
C ASN A 261 -19.51 -6.01 5.30
N THR A 262 -19.99 -6.23 4.07
CA THR A 262 -19.85 -5.26 2.93
C THR A 262 -20.49 -3.92 3.21
N LYS A 263 -21.65 -3.89 3.87
CA LYS A 263 -22.29 -2.63 4.21
C LYS A 263 -21.45 -1.83 5.20
N HIS A 264 -20.78 -2.48 6.14
CA HIS A 264 -19.93 -1.82 7.12
C HIS A 264 -18.72 -1.14 6.49
N ILE A 265 -17.94 -1.85 5.67
CA ILE A 265 -16.75 -1.28 4.99
C ILE A 265 -17.13 -0.22 3.96
N VAL A 266 -18.22 -0.41 3.21
CA VAL A 266 -18.73 0.62 2.28
C VAL A 266 -19.16 1.87 3.04
N ASN A 267 -19.92 1.73 4.13
CA ASN A 267 -20.35 2.89 4.92
C ASN A 267 -19.18 3.61 5.60
N PHE A 268 -18.12 2.89 5.97
CA PHE A 268 -16.90 3.49 6.51
C PHE A 268 -16.33 4.51 5.51
N PHE A 269 -16.08 4.10 4.26
CA PHE A 269 -15.59 5.01 3.23
C PHE A 269 -16.63 6.01 2.70
N LYS A 270 -17.94 5.80 2.90
CA LYS A 270 -18.98 6.73 2.43
C LYS A 270 -19.41 7.78 3.45
N ARG A 271 -19.04 7.61 4.74
CA ARG A 271 -19.64 8.39 5.83
C ARG A 271 -18.69 8.71 6.98
N TYR A 272 -17.57 8.00 7.10
CA TYR A 272 -16.61 8.23 8.16
C TYR A 272 -15.36 8.88 7.58
N ARG A 273 -15.09 10.12 7.99
CA ARG A 273 -13.93 10.87 7.50
C ARG A 273 -12.66 10.23 8.03
N ILE A 274 -11.75 9.94 7.10
CA ILE A 274 -10.37 9.54 7.41
C ILE A 274 -9.55 10.82 7.24
N PRO A 275 -8.96 11.40 8.31
CA PRO A 275 -8.24 12.66 8.20
C PRO A 275 -6.88 12.52 7.50
N ASP A 276 -6.39 13.59 6.88
CA ASP A 276 -5.06 13.68 6.25
C ASP A 276 -3.94 13.33 7.22
N LYS A 277 -4.04 13.80 8.47
CA LYS A 277 -3.11 13.45 9.56
C LYS A 277 -3.07 11.95 9.86
N TYR A 278 -4.15 11.22 9.58
CA TYR A 278 -4.12 9.76 9.69
C TYR A 278 -3.35 9.16 8.49
N MET A 279 -3.51 9.67 7.26
CA MET A 279 -2.68 9.27 6.12
C MET A 279 -1.18 9.57 6.31
N GLU A 280 -0.84 10.72 6.90
CA GLU A 280 0.55 11.05 7.27
C GLU A 280 1.14 9.99 8.22
N LYS A 281 0.34 9.43 9.14
CA LYS A 281 0.78 8.33 10.00
C LYS A 281 0.93 7.02 9.24
N MET A 282 0.02 6.75 8.30
CA MET A 282 0.09 5.54 7.46
C MET A 282 1.36 5.48 6.60
N ARG A 283 2.05 6.61 6.36
CA ARG A 283 3.38 6.62 5.72
C ARG A 283 4.38 5.77 6.49
N TYR A 284 4.36 5.80 7.82
CA TYR A 284 5.23 4.96 8.66
C TYR A 284 4.71 3.51 8.78
N GLU A 285 3.45 3.27 8.43
CA GLU A 285 2.89 1.91 8.37
C GLU A 285 3.30 1.19 7.09
N TYR A 286 3.33 1.92 5.97
CA TYR A 286 3.64 1.36 4.66
C TYR A 286 5.10 1.51 4.24
N PHE A 287 5.87 2.35 4.93
CA PHE A 287 7.27 2.58 4.64
C PHE A 287 8.10 2.66 5.92
N TYR A 288 9.38 2.28 5.84
CA TYR A 288 10.33 2.48 6.93
C TYR A 288 11.47 3.43 6.54
N SER A 289 12.00 4.14 7.53
CA SER A 289 13.13 5.06 7.42
C SER A 289 14.49 4.38 7.47
#